data_AF-A0A1A9VTM4-F1
#
_entry.id   AF-A0A1A9VTM4-F1
#
_cell.length_a   1.000
_cell.length_b   1.000
_cell.length_c   1.000
_cell.angle_alpha   90.00
_cell.angle_beta   90.00
_cell.angle_gamma   90.00
#
_symmetry.space_group_name_H-M   'P 1'
#
loop_
_entity.id
_entity.type
_entity.pdbx_description
1 polymer ?
#
loop_
_entity_poly.entity_id
_entity_poly.type
_entity_poly.pdbx_seq_one_letter_code
_entity_poly.pdbx_strand_id
1 'polypeptide(L)'
;MEFEELKVYKEIWYFGQNANKNNYNNKSSTSTNSGYDDENGNYKIIEHDHIAFRYEILEVIGKGSFGQVIRALDHKTNTHVAIKIIRNKKRFLNQAVVELNILDELREKDADGSHNVIHMLDYIYFRKHLCITFELMSKDMRL
;
A
#
# COMPACT_ATOMS: atom_id res chain seq x y z
N MET A 1 -14.69 2.58 -13.80
CA MET A 1 -13.60 3.25 -13.05
C MET A 1 -12.38 2.33 -13.01
N GLU A 2 -12.50 1.13 -12.45
CA GLU A 2 -11.42 0.13 -12.45
C GLU A 2 -10.96 -0.29 -13.87
N PHE A 3 -11.88 -0.45 -14.83
CA PHE A 3 -11.52 -0.67 -16.24
C PHE A 3 -10.70 0.45 -16.89
N GLU A 4 -10.86 1.70 -16.44
CA GLU A 4 -10.02 2.81 -16.92
C GLU A 4 -8.66 2.82 -16.21
N GLU A 5 -8.63 2.41 -14.94
CA GLU A 5 -7.39 2.23 -14.15
C GLU A 5 -6.48 1.17 -14.78
N LEU A 6 -7.04 0.08 -15.35
CA LEU A 6 -6.28 -0.96 -16.05
C LEU A 6 -5.38 -0.42 -17.17
N LYS A 7 -5.81 0.63 -17.88
CA LYS A 7 -5.05 1.20 -19.01
C LYS A 7 -3.73 1.84 -18.58
N VAL A 8 -3.58 2.16 -17.29
CA VAL A 8 -2.36 2.76 -16.72
C VAL A 8 -1.28 1.69 -16.49
N TYR A 9 -1.66 0.43 -16.28
CA TYR A 9 -0.74 -0.64 -15.91
C TYR A 9 -0.31 -1.45 -17.13
N LYS A 10 1.00 -1.51 -17.36
CA LYS A 10 1.61 -2.28 -18.47
C LYS A 10 1.55 -3.79 -18.24
N GLU A 11 1.66 -4.21 -16.98
CA GLU A 11 1.61 -5.60 -16.55
C GLU A 11 0.51 -5.75 -15.51
N ILE A 12 -0.24 -6.85 -15.62
CA ILE A 12 -1.31 -7.21 -14.69
C ILE A 12 -1.00 -8.61 -14.16
N TRP A 13 -0.95 -8.75 -12.84
CA TRP A 13 -0.63 -10.00 -12.16
C TRP A 13 -1.80 -10.54 -11.33
N TYR A 14 -2.63 -9.66 -10.77
CA TYR A 14 -3.73 -10.05 -9.89
C TYR A 14 -4.92 -9.07 -9.95
N PHE A 15 -6.14 -9.58 -10.07
CA PHE A 15 -7.35 -8.76 -10.21
C PHE A 15 -8.20 -8.64 -8.94
N GLY A 16 -7.91 -9.42 -7.89
CA GLY A 16 -8.75 -9.47 -6.70
C GLY A 16 -10.09 -10.15 -6.92
N GLN A 17 -10.14 -11.19 -7.75
CA GLN A 17 -11.36 -11.93 -8.09
C GLN A 17 -12.06 -12.58 -6.89
N ASN A 18 -11.35 -12.77 -5.77
CA ASN A 18 -11.89 -13.35 -4.54
C ASN A 18 -12.34 -12.28 -3.51
N ALA A 19 -12.16 -10.99 -3.81
CA ALA A 19 -12.58 -9.91 -2.92
C ALA A 19 -14.06 -9.56 -3.04
N ASN A 20 -14.67 -9.24 -1.91
CA ASN A 20 -16.01 -8.65 -1.87
C ASN A 20 -15.97 -7.14 -2.16
N LYS A 21 -15.68 -6.76 -3.41
CA LYS A 21 -15.56 -5.35 -3.85
C LYS A 21 -16.87 -4.55 -3.77
N ASN A 22 -18.01 -5.21 -3.58
CA ASN A 22 -19.30 -4.54 -3.39
C ASN A 22 -19.29 -3.57 -2.21
N ASN A 23 -18.39 -3.77 -1.23
CA ASN A 23 -18.22 -2.88 -0.09
C ASN A 23 -17.75 -1.47 -0.45
N TYR A 24 -17.09 -1.25 -1.61
CA TYR A 24 -16.78 0.12 -2.07
C TYR A 24 -18.03 0.89 -2.51
N ASN A 25 -19.07 0.17 -2.95
CA ASN A 25 -20.31 0.75 -3.45
C ASN A 25 -21.32 1.09 -2.35
N ASN A 26 -21.09 0.63 -1.11
CA ASN A 26 -21.81 1.12 0.07
C ASN A 26 -21.36 2.56 0.37
N LYS A 27 -21.87 3.49 -0.44
CA LYS A 27 -21.66 4.93 -0.28
C LYS A 27 -22.43 5.39 0.95
N SER A 28 -21.78 5.32 2.12
CA SER A 28 -22.19 6.18 3.23
C SER A 28 -22.15 7.64 2.74
N SER A 29 -22.97 8.51 3.34
CA SER A 29 -22.95 9.96 3.07
C SER A 29 -21.57 10.60 3.26
N THR A 30 -20.65 9.91 3.93
CA THR A 30 -19.27 10.32 4.23
C THR A 30 -18.22 9.72 3.29
N SER A 31 -18.60 8.91 2.29
CA SER A 31 -17.63 8.27 1.39
C SER A 31 -16.91 9.30 0.52
N THR A 32 -15.56 9.29 0.53
CA THR A 32 -14.74 10.17 -0.31
C THR A 32 -13.91 9.35 -1.30
N ASN A 33 -13.24 10.02 -2.24
CA ASN A 33 -12.42 9.37 -3.28
C ASN A 33 -13.16 8.25 -4.02
N SER A 34 -14.36 8.54 -4.52
CA SER A 34 -15.19 7.58 -5.26
C SER A 34 -15.59 6.31 -4.50
N GLY A 35 -15.53 6.35 -3.16
CA GLY A 35 -15.91 5.23 -2.29
C GLY A 35 -14.73 4.48 -1.69
N TYR A 36 -13.50 4.73 -2.18
CA TYR A 36 -12.29 4.05 -1.71
C TYR A 36 -11.78 4.54 -0.36
N ASP A 37 -12.15 5.76 0.06
CA ASP A 37 -11.66 6.34 1.30
C ASP A 37 -12.77 6.38 2.35
N ASP A 38 -12.38 6.19 3.63
CA ASP A 38 -13.21 6.57 4.77
C ASP A 38 -13.24 8.10 4.97
N GLU A 39 -13.96 8.57 5.99
CA GLU A 39 -14.06 10.00 6.33
C GLU A 39 -12.74 10.64 6.75
N ASN A 40 -11.81 9.84 7.24
CA ASN A 40 -10.48 10.26 7.68
C ASN A 40 -9.47 10.28 6.53
N GLY A 41 -9.85 9.78 5.35
CA GLY A 41 -8.98 9.64 4.17
C GLY A 41 -8.09 8.41 4.23
N ASN A 42 -8.41 7.39 5.06
CA ASN A 42 -7.74 6.10 5.01
C ASN A 42 -8.34 5.28 3.86
N TYR A 43 -7.51 4.49 3.19
CA TYR A 43 -7.97 3.56 2.17
C TYR A 43 -8.81 2.45 2.81
N LYS A 44 -9.99 2.16 2.26
CA LYS A 44 -10.84 1.06 2.72
C LYS A 44 -10.25 -0.25 2.23
N ILE A 45 -9.56 -0.94 3.14
CA ILE A 45 -8.93 -2.22 2.85
C ILE A 45 -9.99 -3.32 2.73
N ILE A 46 -9.93 -4.08 1.64
CA ILE A 46 -10.70 -5.29 1.42
C ILE A 46 -9.72 -6.44 1.25
N GLU A 47 -9.80 -7.46 2.11
CA GLU A 47 -8.97 -8.67 1.98
C GLU A 47 -9.25 -9.37 0.65
N HIS A 48 -8.19 -9.94 0.07
CA HIS A 48 -8.13 -10.55 -1.26
C HIS A 48 -8.36 -9.58 -2.43
N ASP A 49 -8.41 -8.27 -2.20
CA ASP A 49 -8.43 -7.30 -3.30
C ASP A 49 -6.99 -6.99 -3.73
N HIS A 50 -6.84 -6.26 -4.83
CA HIS A 50 -5.52 -5.89 -5.35
C HIS A 50 -5.08 -4.49 -4.91
N ILE A 51 -3.76 -4.32 -4.79
CA ILE A 51 -3.11 -3.02 -4.97
C ILE A 51 -2.41 -3.04 -6.34
N ALA A 52 -2.74 -2.07 -7.19
CA ALA A 52 -2.08 -1.84 -8.49
C ALA A 52 -1.97 -3.09 -9.38
N PHE A 53 -3.02 -3.93 -9.37
CA PHE A 53 -3.11 -5.18 -10.09
C PHE A 53 -1.92 -6.15 -9.92
N ARG A 54 -1.20 -6.05 -8.80
CA ARG A 54 0.01 -6.85 -8.51
C ARG A 54 -0.04 -7.52 -7.16
N TYR A 55 -0.37 -6.76 -6.14
CA TYR A 55 -0.31 -7.25 -4.76
C TYR A 55 -1.69 -7.68 -4.31
N GLU A 56 -1.80 -8.90 -3.77
CA GLU A 56 -3.01 -9.36 -3.09
C GLU A 56 -2.96 -8.97 -1.62
N ILE A 57 -4.00 -8.28 -1.15
CA ILE A 57 -4.14 -7.91 0.26
C ILE A 57 -4.49 -9.15 1.07
N LEU A 58 -3.68 -9.49 2.08
CA LEU A 58 -3.95 -10.67 2.93
C LEU A 58 -4.51 -10.29 4.30
N GLU A 59 -3.87 -9.34 4.98
CA GLU A 59 -4.35 -8.87 6.28
C GLU A 59 -3.76 -7.49 6.62
N VAL A 60 -4.42 -6.78 7.54
CA VAL A 60 -3.87 -5.55 8.12
C VAL A 60 -2.95 -5.90 9.29
N ILE A 61 -1.67 -5.57 9.19
CA ILE A 61 -0.66 -5.82 10.22
C ILE A 61 -0.33 -4.60 11.08
N GLY A 62 -0.76 -3.39 10.67
CA GLY A 62 -0.56 -2.17 11.43
C GLY A 62 -1.55 -1.05 11.07
N LYS A 63 -1.92 -0.22 12.05
CA LYS A 63 -2.74 0.98 11.86
C LYS A 63 -2.17 2.11 12.71
N GLY A 64 -2.06 3.30 12.13
CA GLY A 64 -1.53 4.47 12.82
C GLY A 64 -2.05 5.78 12.26
N SER A 65 -1.52 6.89 12.77
CA SER A 65 -1.88 8.24 12.32
C SER A 65 -1.55 8.50 10.85
N PHE A 66 -0.50 7.85 10.34
CA PHE A 66 0.02 8.01 8.97
C PHE A 66 -0.77 7.21 7.92
N GLY A 67 -1.51 6.19 8.35
CA GLY A 67 -2.19 5.26 7.45
C GLY A 67 -2.20 3.84 8.00
N GLN A 68 -2.12 2.88 7.10
CA GLN A 68 -2.28 1.45 7.42
C GLN A 68 -1.17 0.64 6.78
N VAL A 69 -0.75 -0.44 7.43
CA VAL A 69 0.22 -1.39 6.90
C VAL A 69 -0.49 -2.73 6.71
N ILE A 70 -0.34 -3.30 5.51
CA ILE A 70 -0.87 -4.62 5.18
C ILE A 70 0.28 -5.60 4.95
N ARG A 71 0.02 -6.88 5.24
CA ARG A 71 0.76 -7.97 4.61
C ARG A 71 0.08 -8.29 3.28
N ALA A 72 0.88 -8.38 2.23
CA ALA A 72 0.41 -8.71 0.89
C ALA A 72 1.26 -9.79 0.24
N LEU A 73 0.67 -10.52 -0.71
CA LEU A 73 1.41 -11.39 -1.63
C LEU A 73 1.69 -10.61 -2.92
N ASP A 74 2.96 -10.46 -3.27
CA ASP A 74 3.37 -9.94 -4.57
C ASP A 74 3.29 -11.05 -5.61
N HIS A 75 2.30 -11.00 -6.52
CA HIS A 75 2.11 -12.01 -7.56
C HIS A 75 3.18 -11.96 -8.66
N LYS A 76 3.97 -10.88 -8.76
CA LYS A 76 5.08 -10.79 -9.72
C LYS A 76 6.28 -11.62 -9.28
N THR A 77 6.61 -11.58 -7.99
CA THR A 77 7.79 -12.25 -7.40
C THR A 77 7.44 -13.50 -6.60
N ASN A 78 6.15 -13.72 -6.34
CA ASN A 78 5.62 -14.77 -5.47
C ASN A 78 6.20 -14.70 -4.04
N THR A 79 6.33 -13.49 -3.50
CA THR A 79 6.88 -13.24 -2.15
C THR A 79 5.92 -12.43 -1.30
N HIS A 80 6.00 -12.62 0.02
CA HIS A 80 5.25 -11.80 0.97
C HIS A 80 5.97 -10.48 1.24
N VAL A 81 5.20 -9.40 1.29
CA VAL A 81 5.69 -8.03 1.51
C VAL A 81 4.83 -7.30 2.53
N ALA A 82 5.38 -6.23 3.11
CA ALA A 82 4.62 -5.25 3.87
C ALA A 82 4.35 -4.03 2.98
N ILE A 83 3.10 -3.54 2.92
CA ILE A 83 2.76 -2.32 2.16
C ILE A 83 2.17 -1.29 3.11
N LYS A 84 2.85 -0.15 3.25
CA LYS A 84 2.37 1.02 3.99
C LYS A 84 1.55 1.89 3.03
N ILE A 85 0.25 1.96 3.26
CA ILE A 85 -0.71 2.78 2.51
C ILE A 85 -0.87 4.10 3.24
N ILE A 86 -0.33 5.17 2.67
CA ILE A 86 -0.35 6.51 3.26
C ILE A 86 -1.75 7.10 3.13
N ARG A 87 -2.25 7.69 4.23
CA ARG A 87 -3.53 8.39 4.25
C ARG A 87 -3.59 9.49 3.18
N ASN A 88 -4.71 9.58 2.47
CA ASN A 88 -4.94 10.56 1.39
C ASN A 88 -5.22 11.97 1.96
N LYS A 89 -4.21 12.57 2.58
CA LYS A 89 -4.19 13.99 2.95
C LYS A 89 -2.81 14.57 2.66
N LYS A 90 -2.80 15.81 2.13
CA LYS A 90 -1.57 16.51 1.70
C LYS A 90 -0.46 16.53 2.76
N ARG A 91 -0.81 16.73 4.04
CA ARG A 91 0.16 16.73 5.15
C ARG A 91 0.92 15.40 5.26
N PHE A 92 0.21 14.28 5.20
CA PHE A 92 0.83 12.95 5.34
C PHE A 92 1.62 12.58 4.09
N LEU A 93 1.13 12.96 2.90
CA LEU A 93 1.88 12.77 1.66
C LEU A 93 3.22 13.51 1.69
N ASN A 94 3.23 14.79 2.07
CA ASN A 94 4.46 15.58 2.16
C ASN A 94 5.46 14.95 3.13
N GLN A 95 4.99 14.45 4.27
CA GLN A 95 5.87 13.79 5.24
C GLN A 95 6.39 12.44 4.75
N ALA A 96 5.56 11.66 4.05
CA ALA A 96 5.98 10.38 3.47
C ALA A 96 7.02 10.57 2.36
N VAL A 97 6.92 11.64 1.56
CA VAL A 97 7.95 11.96 0.54
C VAL A 97 9.30 12.28 1.20
N VAL A 98 9.30 12.99 2.34
CA VAL A 98 10.54 13.20 3.12
C VAL A 98 11.10 11.87 3.64
N GLU A 99 10.24 11.00 4.16
CA GLU A 99 10.63 9.67 4.64
C GLU A 99 11.22 8.80 3.51
N LEU A 100 10.63 8.83 2.31
CA LEU A 100 11.15 8.14 1.13
C LEU A 100 12.58 8.59 0.78
N ASN A 101 12.83 9.90 0.73
CA ASN A 101 14.17 10.42 0.41
C ASN A 101 15.21 9.97 1.45
N ILE A 102 14.84 9.95 2.74
CA ILE A 102 15.72 9.46 3.81
C ILE A 102 16.00 7.96 3.64
N LEU A 103 14.98 7.17 3.32
CA LEU A 103 15.13 5.73 3.12
C LEU A 103 16.00 5.41 1.91
N ASP A 104 15.87 6.16 0.81
CA ASP A 104 16.73 6.02 -0.37
C ASP A 104 18.20 6.35 -0.03
N GLU A 105 18.45 7.45 0.67
CA GLU A 105 19.81 7.80 1.14
C GLU A 105 20.41 6.76 2.10
N LEU A 106 19.59 6.16 2.97
CA LEU A 106 20.03 5.10 3.89
C LEU A 106 20.36 3.82 3.13
N ARG A 107 19.56 3.46 2.12
CA ARG A 107 19.79 2.29 1.27
C ARG A 107 21.13 2.37 0.55
N GLU A 108 21.50 3.55 0.03
CA GLU A 108 22.80 3.74 -0.62
C GLU A 108 23.99 3.55 0.35
N LYS A 109 23.78 3.89 1.63
CA LYS A 109 24.81 3.79 2.68
C LYS A 109 24.87 2.40 3.33
N ASP A 110 23.83 1.60 3.20
CA ASP A 110 23.72 0.23 3.73
C ASP A 110 23.72 -0.82 2.61
N ALA A 111 24.60 -0.64 1.64
CA ALA A 111 24.67 -1.50 0.45
C ALA A 111 25.06 -2.96 0.75
N ASP A 112 25.67 -3.23 1.91
CA ASP A 112 26.03 -4.58 2.37
C ASP A 112 24.98 -5.21 3.31
N GLY A 113 23.88 -4.50 3.62
CA GLY A 113 22.84 -4.95 4.54
C GLY A 113 23.34 -5.20 5.96
N SER A 114 24.46 -4.58 6.34
CA SER A 114 25.07 -4.74 7.66
C SER A 114 24.34 -3.94 8.75
N HIS A 115 23.44 -3.03 8.37
CA HIS A 115 22.64 -2.25 9.30
C HIS A 115 21.21 -2.81 9.39
N ASN A 116 20.61 -2.69 10.58
CA ASN A 116 19.22 -3.11 10.82
C ASN A 116 18.22 -2.08 10.26
N VAL A 117 18.35 -1.73 8.98
CA VAL A 117 17.50 -0.76 8.28
C VAL A 117 16.45 -1.52 7.47
N ILE A 118 15.19 -1.12 7.60
CA ILE A 118 14.12 -1.70 6.78
C ILE A 118 14.32 -1.30 5.31
N HIS A 119 14.42 -2.29 4.42
CA HIS A 119 14.62 -2.03 3.00
C HIS A 119 13.29 -1.78 2.27
N MET A 120 13.21 -0.60 1.66
CA MET A 120 12.15 -0.28 0.71
C MET A 120 12.39 -1.02 -0.61
N LEU A 121 11.36 -1.70 -1.13
CA LEU A 121 11.41 -2.45 -2.38
C LEU A 121 10.92 -1.62 -3.57
N ASP A 122 9.81 -0.89 -3.39
CA ASP A 122 9.13 -0.14 -4.44
C ASP A 122 8.18 0.90 -3.81
N TYR A 123 7.73 1.88 -4.60
CA TYR A 123 6.61 2.74 -4.23
C TYR A 123 5.72 3.02 -5.43
N ILE A 124 4.42 3.11 -5.21
CA ILE A 124 3.42 3.31 -6.26
C ILE A 124 2.31 4.24 -5.78
N TYR A 125 1.75 5.01 -6.70
CA TYR A 125 0.50 5.72 -6.46
C TYR A 125 -0.67 4.86 -6.92
N PHE A 126 -1.58 4.54 -6.00
CA PHE A 126 -2.76 3.73 -6.28
C PHE A 126 -3.99 4.40 -5.67
N ARG A 127 -5.00 4.69 -6.50
CA ARG A 127 -6.25 5.35 -6.09
C ARG A 127 -6.02 6.56 -5.17
N LYS A 128 -5.05 7.41 -5.50
CA LYS A 128 -4.61 8.63 -4.76
C LYS A 128 -3.89 8.39 -3.42
N HIS A 129 -3.58 7.16 -3.07
CA HIS A 129 -2.68 6.84 -1.96
C HIS A 129 -1.27 6.59 -2.48
N LEU A 130 -0.28 7.08 -1.75
CA LEU A 130 1.09 6.61 -1.88
C LEU A 130 1.18 5.29 -1.12
N CYS A 131 1.56 4.22 -1.81
CA CYS A 131 1.79 2.90 -1.22
C CYS A 131 3.28 2.59 -1.33
N ILE A 132 3.90 2.27 -0.20
CA ILE A 132 5.34 1.98 -0.11
C ILE A 132 5.50 0.51 0.29
N THR A 133 6.22 -0.25 -0.52
CA THR A 133 6.47 -1.68 -0.32
C THR A 133 7.80 -1.89 0.39
N PHE A 134 7.79 -2.73 1.41
CA PHE A 134 8.94 -3.11 2.22
C PHE A 134 9.08 -4.63 2.26
N GLU A 135 10.29 -5.09 2.58
CA GLU A 135 10.51 -6.47 3.00
C GLU A 135 9.65 -6.80 4.22
N LEU A 136 9.04 -7.99 4.24
CA LEU A 136 8.29 -8.44 5.41
C LEU A 136 9.26 -9.02 6.44
N MET A 137 9.54 -8.25 7.50
CA MET A 137 10.32 -8.75 8.64
C MET A 137 9.45 -9.68 9.51
N SER A 138 10.08 -10.64 10.21
CA SER A 138 9.35 -11.61 11.04
C SER A 138 8.55 -10.95 12.18
N LYS A 139 7.56 -11.68 12.71
CA LYS A 139 6.37 -11.25 13.51
C LYS A 139 6.56 -10.29 14.70
N ASP A 140 7.77 -9.91 15.07
CA ASP A 140 8.08 -9.14 16.29
C ASP A 140 8.32 -7.64 16.07
N MET A 141 8.36 -7.16 14.82
CA MET A 141 8.47 -5.72 14.55
C MET A 141 7.09 -5.08 14.34
N ARG A 142 6.52 -4.55 15.43
CA ARG A 142 5.44 -3.55 15.31
C ARG A 142 6.08 -2.22 14.90
N LEU A 143 5.81 -1.78 13.68
CA LEU A 143 6.00 -0.38 13.26
C LEU A 143 5.06 0.55 14.04
#